data_AF-A0AAW9V6I9-F1
#
_entry.id   AF-A0AAW9V6I9-F1
#
_cell.length_a   1.000
_cell.length_b   1.000
_cell.length_c   1.000
_cell.angle_alpha   90.00
_cell.angle_beta   90.00
_cell.angle_gamma   90.00
#
_symmetry.space_group_name_H-M   'P 1'
#
loop_
_entity.id
_entity.type
_entity.pdbx_description
1 polymer ?
#
loop_
_entity_poly.entity_id
_entity_poly.type
_entity_poly.pdbx_seq_one_letter_code
_entity_poly.pdbx_strand_id
1 'polypeptide(L)'
;MINVSSFSGGRTSAFMVHLLERKAAKENLIIKHVFMDTGAEHPKTYEFIRNVAKNWNIDLVCLRLVIDPELGKANTYKVISVDDIGHDLQPWIDACSKYGTPYVHGAFCTRTMKTEVFTRYCKETYGEYHTWLGIRADEPKRLKEREGVSYLADISEVEKQDILDWWAEQPFDLDLPEHLGNCVFCVKKGINKIALATRDEPELAQQFLNVITDKSVRVVERRQQENKIMYRGNNSLEGIIAMFADHSRDDIAETIRGAGGYDAGSCSESCEPLLCELEEEQSEYVKKLNVLKSKPTHKLNEIGDQWCSPDELYWGINTKFGPFTLDLFTDGANSKAPHFYTAEDNALTQDWSNKLKEIGGAAFGNPPYSRSSYHEKQAITGVGHIINHARFMRDKGGRYVFLLKAATSESWWSEDADHVLFIRGRIGFDVPKWFIPADEKQKPTGAFFAGAVVVFDKDWKGDRVSYIQREELEETGKAFIEQAQWLAKKMGVAA
;
A
#
# COMPACT_ATOMS: atom_id res chain seq x y z
N MET A 1 -9.93 33.88 8.18
CA MET A 1 -9.81 32.43 7.93
C MET A 1 -9.58 31.75 9.27
N ILE A 2 -10.30 30.66 9.57
CA ILE A 2 -10.16 29.95 10.85
C ILE A 2 -8.92 29.05 10.76
N ASN A 3 -8.08 29.06 11.79
CA ASN A 3 -6.96 28.14 11.90
C ASN A 3 -7.39 26.91 12.69
N VAL A 4 -7.06 25.71 12.21
CA VAL A 4 -7.41 24.47 12.88
C VAL A 4 -6.15 23.63 13.05
N SER A 5 -5.78 23.32 14.29
CA SER A 5 -4.63 22.46 14.56
C SER A 5 -5.03 20.99 14.71
N SER A 6 -4.26 20.13 14.05
CA SER A 6 -4.26 18.68 14.25
C SER A 6 -3.57 18.30 15.56
N PHE A 7 -4.31 18.13 16.64
CA PHE A 7 -3.73 17.61 17.88
C PHE A 7 -3.71 16.07 17.84
N SER A 8 -2.54 15.44 17.96
CA SER A 8 -2.39 13.98 17.85
C SER A 8 -2.15 13.29 19.20
N GLY A 9 -2.17 14.05 20.30
CA GLY A 9 -1.88 13.54 21.65
C GLY A 9 -0.39 13.29 21.92
N GLY A 10 0.51 13.67 21.01
CA GLY A 10 1.96 13.55 21.22
C GLY A 10 2.59 14.84 21.73
N ARG A 11 3.77 14.72 22.36
CA ARG A 11 4.57 15.84 22.90
C ARG A 11 4.77 16.99 21.91
N THR A 12 5.16 16.69 20.68
CA THR A 12 5.35 17.69 19.61
C THR A 12 4.05 18.39 19.23
N SER A 13 2.95 17.65 19.08
CA SER A 13 1.66 18.25 18.74
C SER A 13 1.10 19.12 19.87
N ALA A 14 1.31 18.74 21.14
CA ALA A 14 0.93 19.55 22.29
C ALA A 14 1.79 20.81 22.40
N PHE A 15 3.10 20.72 22.13
CA PHE A 15 3.98 21.88 22.06
C PHE A 15 3.53 22.87 20.98
N MET A 16 3.16 22.38 19.79
CA MET A 16 2.59 23.21 18.73
C MET A 16 1.30 23.90 19.19
N VAL A 17 0.38 23.19 19.86
CA VAL A 17 -0.84 23.77 20.43
C VAL A 17 -0.49 24.92 21.38
N HIS A 18 0.48 24.73 22.29
CA HIS A 18 0.95 25.78 23.20
C HIS A 18 1.47 27.02 22.46
N LEU A 19 2.29 26.84 21.42
CA LEU A 19 2.80 27.96 20.62
C LEU A 19 1.69 28.68 19.85
N LEU A 20 0.75 27.92 19.27
CA LEU A 20 -0.32 28.49 18.49
C LEU A 20 -1.33 29.26 19.34
N GLU A 21 -1.63 28.83 20.57
CA GLU A 21 -2.44 29.60 21.52
C GLU A 21 -1.79 30.95 21.86
N ARG A 22 -0.47 30.95 22.10
CA ARG A 22 0.29 32.20 22.32
C ARG A 22 0.30 33.10 21.08
N LYS A 23 0.40 32.51 19.89
CA LYS A 23 0.34 33.25 18.61
C LYS A 23 -1.06 33.84 18.41
N ALA A 24 -2.11 33.06 18.65
CA ALA A 24 -3.50 33.49 18.55
C ALA A 24 -3.81 34.67 19.48
N ALA A 25 -3.33 34.62 20.72
CA ALA A 25 -3.48 35.73 21.67
C ALA A 25 -2.74 37.01 21.22
N LYS A 26 -1.56 36.88 20.60
CA LYS A 26 -0.76 38.03 20.12
C LYS A 26 -1.30 38.64 18.82
N GLU A 27 -1.75 37.81 17.90
CA GLU A 27 -2.14 38.19 16.55
C GLU A 27 -3.67 38.27 16.35
N ASN A 28 -4.43 38.07 17.44
CA ASN A 28 -5.90 38.04 17.45
C ASN A 28 -6.48 37.06 16.39
N LEU A 29 -5.85 35.90 16.25
CA LEU A 29 -6.27 34.83 15.35
C LEU A 29 -7.30 33.94 16.04
N ILE A 30 -8.27 33.43 15.28
CA ILE A 30 -9.15 32.37 15.75
C ILE A 30 -8.48 31.03 15.45
N ILE A 31 -8.14 30.30 16.50
CA ILE A 31 -7.64 28.93 16.41
C ILE A 31 -8.59 27.93 17.09
N LYS A 32 -8.74 26.75 16.48
CA LYS A 32 -9.46 25.60 17.02
C LYS A 32 -8.56 24.38 17.05
N HIS A 33 -8.66 23.60 18.11
CA HIS A 33 -7.87 22.39 18.31
C HIS A 33 -8.76 21.17 18.14
N VAL A 34 -8.34 20.21 17.30
CA VAL A 34 -9.12 19.00 17.02
C VAL A 34 -8.25 17.77 17.24
N PHE A 35 -8.77 16.83 18.02
CA PHE A 35 -8.21 15.51 18.25
C PHE A 35 -9.12 14.43 17.64
N MET A 36 -8.53 13.41 17.02
CA MET A 36 -9.26 12.30 16.42
C MET A 36 -9.05 11.04 17.25
N ASP A 37 -10.06 10.68 18.03
CA ASP A 37 -10.07 9.50 18.88
C ASP A 37 -10.25 8.24 18.03
N THR A 38 -9.18 7.47 17.90
CA THR A 38 -9.19 6.18 17.20
C THR A 38 -9.72 5.04 18.08
N GLY A 39 -9.91 5.27 19.39
CA GLY A 39 -10.20 4.25 20.39
C GLY A 39 -9.02 3.31 20.68
N ALA A 40 -7.88 3.49 20.01
CA ALA A 40 -6.69 2.64 20.12
C ALA A 40 -5.43 3.42 20.50
N GLU A 41 -5.57 4.64 21.02
CA GLU A 41 -4.43 5.32 21.63
C GLU A 41 -4.11 4.68 22.99
N HIS A 42 -2.88 4.85 23.45
CA HIS A 42 -2.42 4.31 24.71
C HIS A 42 -3.17 5.00 25.87
N PRO A 43 -3.53 4.31 26.97
CA PRO A 43 -4.19 4.93 28.11
C PRO A 43 -3.49 6.20 28.62
N LYS A 44 -2.16 6.19 28.71
CA LYS A 44 -1.35 7.39 29.06
C LYS A 44 -1.46 8.54 28.05
N THR A 45 -1.66 8.25 26.75
CA THR A 45 -1.92 9.29 25.75
C THR A 45 -3.26 9.98 26.01
N TYR A 46 -4.30 9.23 26.37
CA TYR A 46 -5.58 9.83 26.76
C TYR A 46 -5.47 10.65 28.03
N GLU A 47 -4.77 10.15 29.06
CA GLU A 47 -4.48 10.91 30.27
C GLU A 47 -3.76 12.22 29.97
N PHE A 48 -2.73 12.16 29.13
CA PHE A 48 -1.97 13.32 28.69
C PHE A 48 -2.83 14.34 27.96
N ILE A 49 -3.71 13.92 27.03
CA ILE A 49 -4.64 14.80 26.33
C ILE A 49 -5.56 15.52 27.32
N ARG A 50 -6.11 14.81 28.31
CA ARG A 50 -6.96 15.42 29.35
C ARG A 50 -6.16 16.43 30.19
N ASN A 51 -4.92 16.10 30.55
CA ASN A 51 -4.04 16.99 31.30
C ASN A 51 -3.71 18.26 30.50
N VAL A 52 -3.42 18.13 29.20
CA VAL A 52 -3.20 19.28 28.30
C VAL A 52 -4.44 20.18 28.26
N ALA A 53 -5.61 19.61 27.95
CA ALA A 53 -6.85 20.37 27.84
C ALA A 53 -7.22 21.08 29.15
N LYS A 54 -7.06 20.40 30.29
CA LYS A 54 -7.37 20.93 31.62
C LYS A 54 -6.38 21.98 32.09
N ASN A 55 -5.07 21.69 32.05
CA ASN A 55 -4.05 22.59 32.60
C ASN A 55 -3.86 23.86 31.77
N TRP A 56 -4.08 23.78 30.45
CA TRP A 56 -3.96 24.94 29.57
C TRP A 56 -5.32 25.57 29.24
N ASN A 57 -6.42 25.02 29.77
CA ASN A 57 -7.80 25.49 29.55
C ASN A 57 -8.12 25.66 28.05
N ILE A 58 -7.82 24.61 27.27
CA ILE A 58 -7.96 24.60 25.81
C ILE A 58 -9.31 24.01 25.42
N ASP A 59 -10.02 24.68 24.51
CA ASP A 59 -11.22 24.19 23.85
C ASP A 59 -10.83 23.12 22.81
N LEU A 60 -10.78 21.86 23.26
CA LEU A 60 -10.39 20.72 22.43
C LEU A 60 -11.62 19.98 21.92
N VAL A 61 -11.82 20.01 20.60
CA VAL A 61 -12.85 19.20 19.94
C VAL A 61 -12.32 17.79 19.74
N CYS A 62 -13.01 16.80 20.30
CA CYS A 62 -12.69 15.39 20.08
C CYS A 62 -13.66 14.78 19.07
N LEU A 63 -13.13 14.20 18.00
CA LEU A 63 -13.91 13.54 16.95
C LEU A 63 -13.69 12.05 16.99
N ARG A 64 -14.76 11.29 16.72
CA ARG A 64 -14.70 9.84 16.64
C ARG A 64 -15.44 9.32 15.43
N LEU A 65 -14.86 8.33 14.75
CA LEU A 65 -15.43 7.71 13.57
C LEU A 65 -16.79 7.06 13.89
N VAL A 66 -17.75 7.24 13.00
CA VAL A 66 -19.02 6.50 12.98
C VAL A 66 -19.16 5.86 11.61
N ILE A 67 -19.20 4.54 11.59
CA ILE A 67 -19.20 3.77 10.34
C ILE A 67 -20.59 3.59 9.81
N ASP A 68 -20.71 3.81 8.50
CA ASP A 68 -21.85 3.32 7.74
C ASP A 68 -21.62 1.85 7.39
N PRO A 69 -22.49 0.90 7.77
CA PRO A 69 -22.23 -0.53 7.54
C PRO A 69 -22.17 -0.91 6.05
N GLU A 70 -22.72 -0.10 5.14
CA GLU A 70 -22.75 -0.40 3.71
C GLU A 70 -21.42 -0.01 3.03
N LEU A 71 -20.90 -0.93 2.22
CA LEU A 71 -19.69 -0.68 1.42
C LEU A 71 -19.95 0.37 0.35
N GLY A 72 -19.00 1.30 0.19
CA GLY A 72 -19.13 2.41 -0.76
C GLY A 72 -19.90 3.62 -0.23
N LYS A 73 -20.58 3.50 0.92
CA LYS A 73 -21.13 4.65 1.64
C LYS A 73 -20.06 5.32 2.50
N ALA A 74 -20.09 6.66 2.51
CA ALA A 74 -19.17 7.50 3.25
C ALA A 74 -19.44 7.40 4.75
N ASN A 75 -18.39 7.22 5.56
CA ASN A 75 -18.51 7.25 7.01
C ASN A 75 -18.76 8.67 7.52
N THR A 76 -19.26 8.77 8.74
CA THR A 76 -19.47 10.04 9.42
C THR A 76 -18.64 10.11 10.70
N TYR A 77 -18.87 11.13 11.51
CA TYR A 77 -18.20 11.35 12.78
C TYR A 77 -19.21 11.72 13.86
N LYS A 78 -18.80 11.54 15.12
CA LYS A 78 -19.45 12.11 16.30
C LYS A 78 -18.48 13.01 17.03
N VAL A 79 -18.96 14.13 17.54
CA VAL A 79 -18.22 14.99 18.47
C VAL A 79 -18.44 14.43 19.88
N ILE A 80 -17.35 14.24 20.63
CA ILE A 80 -17.38 13.73 22.01
C ILE A 80 -16.64 14.70 22.95
N SER A 81 -16.92 14.60 24.25
CA SER A 81 -16.18 15.36 25.26
C SER A 81 -14.75 14.80 25.41
N VAL A 82 -13.84 15.65 25.87
CA VAL A 82 -12.48 15.25 26.29
C VAL A 82 -12.53 14.22 27.43
N ASP A 83 -13.58 14.23 28.25
CA ASP A 83 -13.75 13.23 29.31
C ASP A 83 -14.15 11.85 28.75
N ASP A 84 -14.80 11.81 27.58
CA ASP A 84 -15.36 10.59 26.96
C ASP A 84 -14.37 9.87 26.03
N ILE A 85 -13.22 10.48 25.71
CA ILE A 85 -12.17 9.79 24.93
C ILE A 85 -11.63 8.61 25.73
N GLY A 86 -11.21 7.53 25.06
CA GLY A 86 -10.66 6.39 25.79
C GLY A 86 -10.27 5.19 24.96
N HIS A 87 -9.53 4.28 25.61
CA HIS A 87 -9.09 3.02 25.02
C HIS A 87 -10.19 1.98 25.12
N ASP A 88 -11.05 1.91 24.11
CA ASP A 88 -12.14 0.93 24.05
C ASP A 88 -12.18 0.14 22.72
N LEU A 89 -11.30 0.48 21.77
CA LEU A 89 -11.17 -0.13 20.45
C LEU A 89 -12.47 -0.14 19.62
N GLN A 90 -13.54 0.55 20.01
CA GLN A 90 -14.82 0.50 19.30
C GLN A 90 -14.70 0.99 17.84
N PRO A 91 -14.01 2.10 17.53
CA PRO A 91 -13.82 2.51 16.13
C PRO A 91 -13.06 1.46 15.32
N TRP A 92 -12.15 0.71 15.96
CA TRP A 92 -11.43 -0.39 15.33
C TRP A 92 -12.31 -1.60 15.06
N ILE A 93 -13.15 -2.00 16.03
CA ILE A 93 -14.13 -3.08 15.85
C ILE A 93 -15.02 -2.75 14.65
N ASP A 94 -15.59 -1.54 14.63
CA ASP A 94 -16.45 -1.10 13.55
C ASP A 94 -15.69 -1.08 12.22
N ALA A 95 -14.48 -0.51 12.19
CA ALA A 95 -13.71 -0.37 10.95
C ALA A 95 -13.24 -1.71 10.40
N CYS A 96 -12.82 -2.63 11.27
CA CYS A 96 -12.43 -3.97 10.85
C CYS A 96 -13.61 -4.79 10.34
N SER A 97 -14.82 -4.57 10.88
CA SER A 97 -16.04 -5.19 10.35
C SER A 97 -16.40 -4.74 8.93
N LYS A 98 -16.06 -3.51 8.54
CA LYS A 98 -16.34 -2.98 7.19
C LYS A 98 -15.19 -3.17 6.21
N TYR A 99 -13.96 -2.96 6.64
CA TYR A 99 -12.80 -2.86 5.75
C TYR A 99 -11.81 -4.03 5.89
N GLY A 100 -11.98 -4.89 6.90
CA GLY A 100 -10.96 -5.86 7.29
C GLY A 100 -9.86 -5.21 8.12
N THR A 101 -8.72 -5.86 8.28
CA THR A 101 -7.58 -5.33 9.04
C THR A 101 -6.71 -4.37 8.20
N PRO A 102 -6.13 -3.32 8.81
CA PRO A 102 -5.19 -2.47 8.11
C PRO A 102 -3.84 -3.20 7.97
N TYR A 103 -3.05 -2.76 7.01
CA TYR A 103 -1.68 -3.22 6.81
C TYR A 103 -0.79 -2.05 6.40
N VAL A 104 0.52 -2.27 6.35
CA VAL A 104 1.52 -1.22 6.09
C VAL A 104 1.17 -0.35 4.87
N HIS A 105 0.71 -0.97 3.77
CA HIS A 105 0.36 -0.24 2.53
C HIS A 105 -1.13 0.18 2.46
N GLY A 106 -2.00 -0.46 3.25
CA GLY A 106 -3.42 -0.13 3.35
C GLY A 106 -3.83 0.33 4.74
N ALA A 107 -3.15 1.33 5.30
CA ALA A 107 -3.39 1.85 6.64
C ALA A 107 -4.66 2.73 6.67
N PHE A 108 -5.83 2.12 6.49
CA PHE A 108 -7.10 2.83 6.48
C PHE A 108 -7.35 3.59 7.80
N CYS A 109 -6.72 3.21 8.91
CA CYS A 109 -6.87 3.91 10.18
C CYS A 109 -6.54 5.40 10.05
N THR A 110 -5.49 5.77 9.30
CA THR A 110 -5.15 7.18 9.08
C THR A 110 -6.18 7.86 8.19
N ARG A 111 -6.49 7.26 7.04
CA ARG A 111 -7.44 7.84 6.09
C ARG A 111 -8.82 8.01 6.71
N THR A 112 -9.37 6.92 7.25
CA THR A 112 -10.77 6.82 7.66
C THR A 112 -11.00 7.33 9.07
N MET A 113 -10.14 7.02 10.04
CA MET A 113 -10.37 7.46 11.43
C MET A 113 -9.81 8.85 11.72
N LYS A 114 -8.87 9.37 10.91
CA LYS A 114 -8.26 10.68 11.13
C LYS A 114 -8.64 11.68 10.03
N THR A 115 -8.16 11.48 8.80
CA THR A 115 -8.30 12.47 7.72
C THR A 115 -9.75 12.73 7.31
N GLU A 116 -10.49 11.68 6.94
CA GLU A 116 -11.88 11.81 6.48
C GLU A 116 -12.77 12.45 7.54
N VAL A 117 -12.62 12.02 8.80
CA VAL A 117 -13.36 12.54 9.96
C VAL A 117 -13.10 14.04 10.17
N PHE A 118 -11.83 14.44 10.20
CA PHE A 118 -11.47 15.83 10.44
C PHE A 118 -11.83 16.75 9.28
N THR A 119 -11.52 16.36 8.04
CA THR A 119 -11.81 17.18 6.87
C THR A 119 -13.32 17.41 6.75
N ARG A 120 -14.11 16.37 7.02
CA ARG A 120 -15.57 16.49 6.99
C ARG A 120 -16.07 17.44 8.08
N TYR A 121 -15.64 17.26 9.33
CA TYR A 121 -16.01 18.16 10.43
C TYR A 121 -15.62 19.62 10.17
N CYS A 122 -14.39 19.87 9.71
CA CYS A 122 -13.89 21.22 9.49
C CYS A 122 -14.63 21.90 8.33
N LYS A 123 -14.93 21.19 7.24
CA LYS A 123 -15.73 21.74 6.14
C LYS A 123 -17.17 22.06 6.57
N GLU A 124 -17.81 21.15 7.29
CA GLU A 124 -19.20 21.32 7.75
C GLU A 124 -19.34 22.43 8.80
N THR A 125 -18.35 22.60 9.68
CA THR A 125 -18.41 23.55 10.81
C THR A 125 -17.80 24.91 10.50
N TYR A 126 -16.68 24.94 9.77
CA TYR A 126 -15.87 26.15 9.57
C TYR A 126 -15.85 26.64 8.12
N GLY A 127 -16.26 25.82 7.15
CA GLY A 127 -16.15 26.13 5.72
C GLY A 127 -14.69 26.17 5.27
N GLU A 128 -14.17 27.37 5.04
CA GLU A 128 -12.77 27.61 4.66
C GLU A 128 -11.86 27.72 5.90
N TYR A 129 -10.85 26.84 5.99
CA TYR A 129 -9.95 26.75 7.14
C TYR A 129 -8.50 26.49 6.73
N HIS A 130 -7.57 26.92 7.58
CA HIS A 130 -6.14 26.67 7.45
C HIS A 130 -5.69 25.63 8.46
N THR A 131 -4.97 24.59 8.01
CA THR A 131 -4.61 23.44 8.86
C THR A 131 -3.21 23.59 9.43
N TRP A 132 -3.02 23.30 10.72
CA TRP A 132 -1.72 23.25 11.38
C TRP A 132 -1.34 21.84 11.81
N LEU A 133 -0.12 21.41 11.47
CA LEU A 133 0.40 20.06 11.75
C LEU A 133 1.70 20.08 12.56
N GLY A 134 1.78 19.25 13.60
CA GLY A 134 2.94 19.18 14.49
C GLY A 134 4.12 18.40 13.91
N ILE A 135 4.70 18.88 12.80
CA ILE A 135 5.91 18.33 12.17
C ILE A 135 7.06 19.32 12.39
N ARG A 136 8.20 18.82 12.89
CA ARG A 136 9.37 19.63 13.28
C ARG A 136 10.33 19.90 12.11
N ALA A 137 11.28 20.80 12.35
CA ALA A 137 12.31 21.17 11.37
C ALA A 137 13.29 20.01 11.08
N ASP A 138 13.60 19.17 12.07
CA ASP A 138 14.43 17.96 11.94
C ASP A 138 13.72 16.80 11.21
N GLU A 139 12.51 17.02 10.69
CA GLU A 139 11.73 16.06 9.91
C GLU A 139 11.53 16.49 8.45
N PRO A 140 12.58 16.87 7.69
CA PRO A 140 12.44 17.55 6.39
C PRO A 140 11.71 16.72 5.34
N LYS A 141 11.77 15.39 5.42
CA LYS A 141 11.02 14.47 4.53
C LYS A 141 9.49 14.59 4.69
N ARG A 142 9.02 15.10 5.83
CA ARG A 142 7.61 15.27 6.17
C ARG A 142 7.09 16.69 5.87
N LEU A 143 7.97 17.66 5.60
CA LEU A 143 7.64 19.05 5.29
C LEU A 143 7.37 19.25 3.79
N LYS A 144 6.16 18.89 3.34
CA LYS A 144 5.74 19.07 1.95
C LYS A 144 4.93 20.36 1.78
N GLU A 145 5.28 21.19 0.80
CA GLU A 145 4.52 22.41 0.50
C GLU A 145 3.09 22.06 0.03
N ARG A 146 2.08 22.62 0.70
CA ARG A 146 0.66 22.37 0.45
C ARG A 146 -0.16 23.62 0.71
N GLU A 147 -1.13 23.87 -0.16
CA GLU A 147 -2.06 24.98 0.00
C GLU A 147 -2.94 24.76 1.24
N GLY A 148 -3.09 25.80 2.08
CA GLY A 148 -3.94 25.74 3.28
C GLY A 148 -3.39 24.89 4.43
N VAL A 149 -2.09 24.53 4.40
CA VAL A 149 -1.43 23.74 5.44
C VAL A 149 -0.15 24.42 5.89
N SER A 150 0.04 24.51 7.20
CA SER A 150 1.30 24.90 7.84
C SER A 150 1.76 23.87 8.86
N TYR A 151 3.05 23.88 9.13
CA TYR A 151 3.74 22.97 10.03
C TYR A 151 4.26 23.71 11.27
N LEU A 152 4.57 22.96 12.34
CA LEU A 152 5.30 23.52 13.49
C LEU A 152 6.64 24.14 13.05
N ALA A 153 7.32 23.55 12.07
CA ALA A 153 8.53 24.10 11.46
C ALA A 153 8.34 25.54 10.90
N ASP A 154 7.13 25.92 10.47
CA ASP A 154 6.86 27.26 9.91
C ASP A 154 6.85 28.36 10.98
N ILE A 155 6.76 27.99 12.26
CA ILE A 155 6.72 28.93 13.40
C ILE A 155 7.85 28.71 14.40
N SER A 156 8.62 27.62 14.28
CA SER A 156 9.66 27.25 15.23
C SER A 156 10.65 26.23 14.65
N GLU A 157 11.94 26.52 14.76
CA GLU A 157 13.05 25.64 14.34
C GLU A 157 13.39 24.54 15.39
N VAL A 158 12.42 24.13 16.21
CA VAL A 158 12.65 23.14 17.27
C VAL A 158 12.88 21.74 16.70
N GLU A 159 13.83 21.03 17.29
CA GLU A 159 14.12 19.63 17.00
C GLU A 159 13.59 18.73 18.12
N LYS A 160 13.78 17.41 17.97
CA LYS A 160 13.36 16.42 18.97
C LYS A 160 13.82 16.76 20.40
N GLN A 161 15.10 17.09 20.57
CA GLN A 161 15.67 17.30 21.90
C GLN A 161 15.08 18.54 22.57
N ASP A 162 14.84 19.62 21.81
CA ASP A 162 14.20 20.83 22.34
C ASP A 162 12.80 20.54 22.89
N ILE A 163 12.04 19.68 22.21
CA ILE A 163 10.71 19.25 22.68
C ILE A 163 10.84 18.49 24.00
N LEU A 164 11.81 17.57 24.12
CA LEU A 164 12.01 16.80 25.34
C LEU A 164 12.47 17.68 26.50
N ASP A 165 13.41 18.58 26.26
CA ASP A 165 13.92 19.51 27.27
C ASP A 165 12.81 20.44 27.77
N TRP A 166 11.98 20.95 26.85
CA TRP A 166 10.82 21.76 27.22
C TRP A 166 9.79 21.00 28.07
N TRP A 167 9.50 19.74 27.71
CA TRP A 167 8.58 18.88 28.47
C TRP A 167 9.13 18.49 29.84
N ALA A 168 10.45 18.38 30.00
CA ALA A 168 11.09 18.10 31.29
C ALA A 168 10.87 19.22 32.32
N GLU A 169 10.63 20.46 31.87
CA GLU A 169 10.32 21.61 32.72
C GLU A 169 8.82 21.76 33.04
N GLN A 170 7.94 20.98 32.38
CA GLN A 170 6.50 21.08 32.58
C GLN A 170 6.03 20.36 33.86
N PRO A 171 4.92 20.81 34.48
CA PRO A 171 4.38 20.18 35.68
C PRO A 171 3.75 18.79 35.45
N PHE A 172 3.62 18.38 34.19
CA PHE A 172 3.16 17.05 33.77
C PHE A 172 3.79 16.71 32.42
N ASP A 173 3.79 15.42 32.05
CA ASP A 173 4.31 14.94 30.78
C ASP A 173 3.46 13.74 30.29
N LEU A 174 3.68 13.30 29.05
CA LEU A 174 3.03 12.13 28.45
C LEU A 174 3.40 10.82 29.17
N ASP A 175 4.56 10.77 29.84
CA ASP A 175 5.04 9.62 30.63
C ASP A 175 4.95 8.27 29.89
N LEU A 176 5.13 8.30 28.56
CA LEU A 176 5.06 7.13 27.70
C LEU A 176 6.44 6.81 27.11
N PRO A 177 6.98 5.59 27.34
CA PRO A 177 8.17 5.12 26.66
C PRO A 177 8.03 5.21 25.14
N GLU A 178 9.12 5.63 24.48
CA GLU A 178 9.07 5.98 23.07
C GLU A 178 8.68 4.79 22.16
N HIS A 179 9.13 3.56 22.47
CA HIS A 179 8.80 2.39 21.66
C HIS A 179 7.30 2.02 21.68
N LEU A 180 6.58 2.39 22.74
CA LEU A 180 5.15 2.16 22.85
C LEU A 180 4.37 3.07 21.92
N GLY A 181 4.77 4.33 21.74
CA GLY A 181 4.08 5.31 20.88
C GLY A 181 2.60 5.53 21.21
N ASN A 182 1.95 6.52 20.59
CA ASN A 182 0.57 6.85 20.96
C ASN A 182 -0.43 5.74 20.60
N CYS A 183 -0.47 5.29 19.35
CA CYS A 183 -1.41 4.25 18.94
C CYS A 183 -0.86 2.87 19.27
N VAL A 184 -1.61 2.06 20.02
CA VAL A 184 -1.21 0.69 20.36
C VAL A 184 -1.04 -0.14 19.08
N PHE A 185 0.05 -0.90 19.01
CA PHE A 185 0.34 -1.84 17.90
C PHE A 185 0.16 -1.31 16.47
N CYS A 186 0.36 0.00 16.27
CA CYS A 186 0.28 0.65 14.96
C CYS A 186 1.06 -0.10 13.86
N VAL A 187 0.41 -0.32 12.71
CA VAL A 187 0.97 -1.05 11.55
C VAL A 187 2.24 -0.44 10.97
N LYS A 188 2.49 0.85 11.24
CA LYS A 188 3.72 1.53 10.77
C LYS A 188 4.94 1.25 11.64
N LYS A 189 4.77 0.73 12.87
CA LYS A 189 5.91 0.42 13.75
C LYS A 189 6.75 -0.72 13.19
N GLY A 190 8.06 -0.66 13.44
CA GLY A 190 8.97 -1.76 13.14
C GLY A 190 8.68 -3.00 13.98
N ILE A 191 9.01 -4.18 13.46
CA ILE A 191 8.69 -5.47 14.08
C ILE A 191 9.25 -5.59 15.51
N ASN A 192 10.48 -5.11 15.77
CA ASN A 192 11.09 -5.17 17.10
C ASN A 192 10.37 -4.25 18.09
N LYS A 193 9.89 -3.07 17.65
CA LYS A 193 9.08 -2.17 18.50
C LYS A 193 7.73 -2.80 18.83
N ILE A 194 7.10 -3.48 17.87
CA ILE A 194 5.86 -4.23 18.12
C ILE A 194 6.11 -5.35 19.13
N ALA A 195 7.16 -6.16 18.95
CA ALA A 195 7.51 -7.24 19.85
C ALA A 195 7.82 -6.74 21.27
N LEU A 196 8.53 -5.62 21.42
CA LEU A 196 8.77 -5.05 22.74
C LEU A 196 7.48 -4.50 23.35
N ALA A 197 6.63 -3.85 22.56
CA ALA A 197 5.35 -3.33 23.03
C ALA A 197 4.40 -4.45 23.50
N THR A 198 4.39 -5.62 22.85
CA THR A 198 3.57 -6.75 23.31
C THR A 198 4.08 -7.36 24.61
N ARG A 199 5.38 -7.24 24.92
CA ARG A 199 5.97 -7.65 26.20
C ARG A 199 5.66 -6.67 27.32
N ASP A 200 5.74 -5.37 27.02
CA ASP A 200 5.50 -4.32 28.00
C ASP A 200 4.00 -4.15 28.31
N GLU A 201 3.14 -4.34 27.32
CA GLU A 201 1.69 -4.15 27.43
C GLU A 201 0.92 -5.42 26.99
N PRO A 202 1.05 -6.56 27.70
CA PRO A 202 0.47 -7.83 27.28
C PRO A 202 -1.07 -7.82 27.28
N GLU A 203 -1.68 -7.07 28.21
CA GLU A 203 -3.14 -6.94 28.27
C GLU A 203 -3.70 -6.18 27.06
N LEU A 204 -3.06 -5.05 26.70
CA LEU A 204 -3.41 -4.29 25.49
C LEU A 204 -3.16 -5.12 24.23
N ALA A 205 -2.09 -5.92 24.20
CA ALA A 205 -1.79 -6.81 23.09
C ALA A 205 -2.91 -7.84 22.89
N GLN A 206 -3.39 -8.44 23.98
CA GLN A 206 -4.49 -9.40 23.93
C GLN A 206 -5.80 -8.75 23.50
N GLN A 207 -6.13 -7.57 24.02
CA GLN A 207 -7.32 -6.82 23.63
C GLN A 207 -7.31 -6.48 22.15
N PHE A 208 -6.19 -5.95 21.66
CA PHE A 208 -6.02 -5.61 20.25
C PHE A 208 -6.07 -6.86 19.36
N LEU A 209 -5.43 -7.94 19.78
CA LEU A 209 -5.46 -9.23 19.08
C LEU A 209 -6.90 -9.73 18.91
N ASN A 210 -7.68 -9.71 20.00
CA ASN A 210 -9.09 -10.14 19.97
C ASN A 210 -9.91 -9.37 18.92
N VAL A 211 -9.66 -8.06 18.75
CA VAL A 211 -10.36 -7.24 17.76
C VAL A 211 -9.96 -7.61 16.34
N ILE A 212 -8.66 -7.75 16.05
CA ILE A 212 -8.18 -8.00 14.68
C ILE A 212 -8.37 -9.45 14.21
N THR A 213 -8.59 -10.39 15.13
CA THR A 213 -8.89 -11.80 14.82
C THR A 213 -10.36 -12.18 15.03
N ASP A 214 -11.22 -11.23 15.39
CA ASP A 214 -12.63 -11.52 15.63
C ASP A 214 -13.32 -12.03 14.34
N LYS A 215 -14.35 -12.86 14.50
CA LYS A 215 -15.10 -13.43 13.37
C LYS A 215 -15.88 -12.38 12.58
N SER A 216 -16.18 -11.23 13.18
CA SER A 216 -16.84 -10.10 12.52
C SER A 216 -15.91 -9.34 11.57
N VAL A 217 -14.59 -9.55 11.64
CA VAL A 217 -13.64 -8.89 10.74
C VAL A 217 -13.90 -9.34 9.30
N ARG A 218 -14.12 -8.36 8.42
CA ARG A 218 -14.43 -8.66 7.02
C ARG A 218 -13.28 -9.35 6.31
N VAL A 219 -13.61 -10.41 5.58
CA VAL A 219 -12.69 -11.06 4.65
C VAL A 219 -12.71 -10.34 3.31
N VAL A 220 -11.55 -9.82 2.89
CA VAL A 220 -11.39 -9.13 1.60
C VAL A 220 -10.86 -10.13 0.57
N GLU A 221 -11.73 -10.70 -0.25
CA GLU A 221 -11.41 -11.77 -1.22
C GLU A 221 -10.35 -11.37 -2.27
N ARG A 222 -10.26 -10.08 -2.61
CA ARG A 222 -9.28 -9.54 -3.57
C ARG A 222 -7.89 -9.32 -2.95
N ARG A 223 -7.73 -9.54 -1.65
CA ARG A 223 -6.47 -9.30 -0.96
C ARG A 223 -5.52 -10.45 -1.25
N GLN A 224 -4.33 -10.15 -1.79
CA GLN A 224 -3.28 -11.16 -2.06
C GLN A 224 -2.71 -11.80 -0.78
N GLN A 225 -2.93 -11.16 0.39
CA GLN A 225 -2.43 -11.61 1.69
C GLN A 225 -3.58 -11.89 2.64
N GLU A 226 -3.40 -12.88 3.53
CA GLU A 226 -4.37 -13.18 4.57
C GLU A 226 -4.64 -11.96 5.47
N ASN A 227 -5.87 -11.78 5.94
CA ASN A 227 -6.24 -10.61 6.76
C ASN A 227 -5.44 -10.52 8.07
N LYS A 228 -4.84 -11.60 8.54
CA LYS A 228 -3.98 -11.55 9.73
C LYS A 228 -2.66 -10.81 9.49
N ILE A 229 -2.22 -10.63 8.24
CA ILE A 229 -0.96 -9.96 7.90
C ILE A 229 -1.15 -8.44 7.93
N MET A 230 -0.62 -7.81 8.98
CA MET A 230 -0.73 -6.37 9.22
C MET A 230 0.61 -5.63 9.20
N TYR A 231 1.71 -6.34 9.50
CA TYR A 231 3.02 -5.75 9.76
C TYR A 231 4.05 -6.05 8.66
N ARG A 232 5.13 -5.28 8.64
CA ARG A 232 6.25 -5.40 7.68
C ARG A 232 6.82 -6.83 7.65
N GLY A 233 7.28 -7.25 6.48
CA GLY A 233 7.84 -8.58 6.28
C GLY A 233 6.80 -9.70 6.27
N ASN A 234 5.56 -9.39 5.87
CA ASN A 234 4.42 -10.31 5.85
C ASN A 234 4.15 -10.97 7.21
N ASN A 235 4.15 -10.18 8.28
CA ASN A 235 3.92 -10.67 9.64
C ASN A 235 2.52 -10.34 10.18
N SER A 236 1.94 -11.27 10.93
CA SER A 236 0.78 -11.03 11.81
C SER A 236 1.23 -10.64 13.22
N LEU A 237 0.33 -10.10 14.04
CA LEU A 237 0.65 -9.81 15.45
C LEU A 237 1.07 -11.09 16.20
N GLU A 238 0.30 -12.17 16.02
CA GLU A 238 0.61 -13.49 16.58
C GLU A 238 1.96 -14.03 16.08
N GLY A 239 2.25 -13.83 14.78
CA GLY A 239 3.52 -14.23 14.18
C GLY A 239 4.71 -13.51 14.82
N ILE A 240 4.57 -12.21 15.10
CA ILE A 240 5.60 -11.44 15.82
C ILE A 240 5.76 -11.96 17.24
N ILE A 241 4.66 -12.18 17.97
CA ILE A 241 4.71 -12.71 19.35
C ILE A 241 5.43 -14.08 19.37
N ALA A 242 5.11 -14.96 18.42
CA ALA A 242 5.74 -16.26 18.30
C ALA A 242 7.22 -16.16 17.93
N MET A 243 7.58 -15.28 16.99
CA MET A 243 8.96 -15.07 16.54
C MET A 243 9.89 -14.60 17.67
N PHE A 244 9.36 -13.84 18.63
CA PHE A 244 10.10 -13.34 19.79
C PHE A 244 9.79 -14.09 21.09
N ALA A 245 9.17 -15.29 21.02
CA ALA A 245 8.75 -16.05 22.20
C ALA A 245 9.92 -16.39 23.13
N ASP A 246 11.07 -16.77 22.55
CA ASP A 246 12.28 -17.20 23.27
C ASP A 246 13.24 -16.05 23.61
N HIS A 247 12.91 -14.80 23.23
CA HIS A 247 13.73 -13.63 23.52
C HIS A 247 13.24 -12.95 24.79
N SER A 248 14.17 -12.55 25.66
CA SER A 248 13.81 -11.73 26.82
C SER A 248 13.44 -10.31 26.39
N ARG A 249 12.72 -9.59 27.26
CA ARG A 249 12.39 -8.19 27.05
C ARG A 249 13.65 -7.35 26.76
N ASP A 250 14.71 -7.59 27.52
CA ASP A 250 15.96 -6.83 27.43
C ASP A 250 16.71 -7.13 26.13
N ASP A 251 16.72 -8.38 25.67
CA ASP A 251 17.29 -8.76 24.37
C ASP A 251 16.61 -7.99 23.23
N ILE A 252 15.27 -7.92 23.24
CA ILE A 252 14.51 -7.20 22.21
C ILE A 252 14.82 -5.69 22.29
N ALA A 253 14.88 -5.12 23.49
CA ALA A 253 15.18 -3.71 23.70
C ALA A 253 16.59 -3.32 23.21
N GLU A 254 17.58 -4.20 23.38
CA GLU A 254 18.93 -3.99 22.85
C GLU A 254 18.96 -3.90 21.32
N THR A 255 18.17 -4.73 20.62
CA THR A 255 18.10 -4.65 19.15
C THR A 255 17.59 -3.31 18.63
N ILE A 256 16.71 -2.64 19.39
CA ILE A 256 16.16 -1.33 19.02
C ILE A 256 17.20 -0.24 19.23
N ARG A 257 17.96 -0.30 20.32
CA ARG A 257 19.05 0.65 20.62
C ARG A 257 20.20 0.55 19.61
N GLY A 258 20.59 -0.66 19.22
CA GLY A 258 21.69 -0.88 18.27
C GLY A 258 21.39 -0.45 16.82
N ALA A 259 20.12 -0.28 16.46
CA ALA A 259 19.67 0.00 15.09
C ALA A 259 19.26 1.46 14.83
N GLY A 260 19.58 2.41 15.74
CA GLY A 260 19.12 3.80 15.62
C GLY A 260 17.59 3.93 15.79
N GLY A 261 16.97 3.00 16.52
CA GLY A 261 15.51 2.90 16.63
C GLY A 261 14.83 4.09 17.32
N TYR A 262 15.59 5.04 17.87
CA TYR A 262 15.12 6.25 18.54
C TYR A 262 15.53 7.54 17.81
N ASP A 263 16.13 7.44 16.62
CA ASP A 263 16.53 8.59 15.83
C ASP A 263 15.32 9.39 15.29
N ALA A 264 15.55 10.66 14.94
CA ALA A 264 14.53 11.54 14.36
C ALA A 264 13.91 10.89 13.10
N GLY A 265 12.58 10.78 13.08
CA GLY A 265 11.84 10.11 12.00
C GLY A 265 11.60 8.61 12.22
N SER A 266 12.04 8.02 13.33
CA SER A 266 11.60 6.68 13.73
C SER A 266 10.12 6.70 14.15
N CYS A 267 9.36 5.61 13.87
CA CYS A 267 7.88 5.57 13.94
C CYS A 267 7.20 5.93 15.27
N SER A 268 7.96 6.23 16.32
CA SER A 268 7.46 6.76 17.58
C SER A 268 7.03 8.23 17.50
N GLU A 269 7.55 8.99 16.54
CA GLU A 269 7.25 10.42 16.36
C GLU A 269 6.26 10.69 15.22
N SER A 270 5.95 9.66 14.44
CA SER A 270 5.03 9.72 13.30
C SER A 270 3.61 9.34 13.74
N CYS A 271 3.04 10.10 14.68
CA CYS A 271 1.60 10.18 14.76
C CYS A 271 1.14 10.94 13.52
N GLU A 272 0.63 10.21 12.53
CA GLU A 272 0.27 10.78 11.24
C GLU A 272 -0.61 12.01 11.43
N PRO A 273 -0.14 13.19 10.97
CA PRO A 273 -0.99 14.35 10.89
C PRO A 273 -2.11 14.05 9.90
N LEU A 274 -3.16 14.85 10.01
CA LEU A 274 -4.44 14.78 9.32
C LEU A 274 -4.45 14.69 7.80
N LEU A 275 -3.28 14.62 7.18
CA LEU A 275 -3.11 14.47 5.77
C LEU A 275 -2.57 13.08 5.52
N CYS A 276 -3.49 12.12 5.48
CA CYS A 276 -3.30 10.90 4.73
C CYS A 276 -3.16 11.26 3.26
N GLU A 277 -1.97 11.69 2.89
CA GLU A 277 -1.33 10.99 1.81
C GLU A 277 -0.49 9.92 2.49
N LEU A 278 -1.03 8.70 2.57
CA LEU A 278 -0.26 7.60 2.00
C LEU A 278 0.00 7.96 0.52
N GLU A 279 0.79 8.99 0.28
CA GLU A 279 1.79 8.86 -0.73
C GLU A 279 2.74 7.85 -0.11
N GLU A 280 2.38 6.58 -0.28
CA GLU A 280 3.21 5.72 -1.11
C GLU A 280 4.12 6.66 -1.91
N GLU A 281 5.43 6.49 -1.82
CA GLU A 281 6.18 6.76 -3.03
C GLU A 281 5.67 5.72 -4.07
N GLN A 282 4.41 5.85 -4.54
CA GLN A 282 3.96 5.24 -5.77
C GLN A 282 5.01 5.70 -6.74
N SER A 283 5.62 4.73 -7.39
CA SER A 283 6.55 5.03 -8.44
C SER A 283 5.93 6.07 -9.37
N GLU A 284 6.76 6.98 -9.88
CA GLU A 284 6.29 7.98 -10.84
C GLU A 284 5.56 7.32 -12.03
N TYR A 285 5.96 6.08 -12.36
CA TYR A 285 5.29 5.21 -13.32
C TYR A 285 3.82 4.92 -12.93
N VAL A 286 3.59 4.39 -11.73
CA VAL A 286 2.24 4.08 -11.20
C VAL A 286 1.40 5.36 -11.10
N LYS A 287 1.98 6.47 -10.62
CA LYS A 287 1.25 7.76 -10.53
C LYS A 287 0.76 8.21 -11.92
N LYS A 288 1.65 8.20 -12.93
CA LYS A 288 1.29 8.54 -14.31
C LYS A 288 0.23 7.61 -14.88
N LEU A 289 0.33 6.32 -14.58
CA LEU A 289 -0.65 5.31 -15.02
C LEU A 289 -2.03 5.55 -14.40
N ASN A 290 -2.09 5.84 -13.10
CA ASN A 290 -3.36 6.11 -12.40
C ASN A 290 -4.02 7.41 -12.90
N VAL A 291 -3.22 8.46 -13.15
CA VAL A 291 -3.72 9.68 -13.80
C VAL A 291 -4.27 9.37 -15.19
N LEU A 292 -3.57 8.56 -15.99
CA LEU A 292 -4.04 8.16 -17.32
C LEU A 292 -5.37 7.42 -17.23
N LYS A 293 -5.48 6.39 -16.38
CA LYS A 293 -6.69 5.58 -16.17
C LYS A 293 -7.91 6.43 -15.74
N SER A 294 -7.67 7.57 -15.08
CA SER A 294 -8.71 8.46 -14.58
C SER A 294 -9.29 9.43 -15.62
N LYS A 295 -8.69 9.51 -16.83
CA LYS A 295 -9.17 10.41 -17.87
C LYS A 295 -10.56 9.99 -18.37
N PRO A 296 -11.42 10.96 -18.73
CA PRO A 296 -12.73 10.65 -19.29
C PRO A 296 -12.66 9.97 -20.66
N THR A 297 -11.61 10.24 -21.44
CA THR A 297 -11.35 9.65 -22.75
C THR A 297 -9.85 9.51 -23.01
N HIS A 298 -9.48 8.63 -23.95
CA HIS A 298 -8.13 8.15 -24.20
C HIS A 298 -7.86 7.97 -25.70
N LYS A 299 -6.59 8.11 -26.09
CA LYS A 299 -6.08 7.78 -27.43
C LYS A 299 -5.27 6.48 -27.38
N LEU A 300 -5.26 5.72 -28.49
CA LEU A 300 -4.56 4.43 -28.54
C LEU A 300 -3.05 4.55 -28.24
N ASN A 301 -2.43 5.65 -28.65
CA ASN A 301 -1.02 5.91 -28.39
C ASN A 301 -0.71 6.24 -26.92
N GLU A 302 -1.72 6.47 -26.08
CA GLU A 302 -1.55 6.70 -24.63
C GLU A 302 -1.53 5.39 -23.83
N ILE A 303 -2.07 4.28 -24.35
CA ILE A 303 -2.15 2.99 -23.65
C ILE A 303 -0.78 2.51 -23.16
N GLY A 304 0.27 2.74 -23.97
CA GLY A 304 1.65 2.44 -23.58
C GLY A 304 1.85 0.96 -23.24
N ASP A 305 2.31 0.67 -22.02
CA ASP A 305 2.59 -0.70 -21.57
C ASP A 305 1.34 -1.54 -21.27
N GLN A 306 0.16 -0.94 -21.31
CA GLN A 306 -1.08 -1.54 -20.80
C GLN A 306 -1.86 -2.32 -21.87
N TRP A 307 -1.24 -2.58 -23.02
CA TRP A 307 -1.81 -3.44 -24.06
C TRP A 307 -1.94 -4.87 -23.55
N CYS A 308 -3.14 -5.45 -23.74
CA CYS A 308 -3.51 -6.73 -23.19
C CYS A 308 -3.27 -7.86 -24.20
N SER A 309 -2.73 -8.99 -23.75
CA SER A 309 -2.68 -10.19 -24.58
C SER A 309 -4.09 -10.73 -24.82
N PRO A 310 -4.48 -11.06 -26.07
CA PRO A 310 -5.78 -11.67 -26.34
C PRO A 310 -5.94 -13.02 -25.66
N ASP A 311 -7.16 -13.36 -25.25
CA ASP A 311 -7.45 -14.61 -24.52
C ASP A 311 -7.09 -15.85 -25.33
N GLU A 312 -7.47 -15.89 -26.60
CA GLU A 312 -7.18 -17.02 -27.51
C GLU A 312 -5.67 -17.23 -27.65
N LEU A 313 -4.90 -16.15 -27.79
CA LEU A 313 -3.45 -16.23 -27.86
C LEU A 313 -2.87 -16.74 -26.54
N TYR A 314 -3.29 -16.17 -25.40
CA TYR A 314 -2.81 -16.57 -24.08
C TYR A 314 -3.07 -18.05 -23.80
N TRP A 315 -4.29 -18.54 -24.02
CA TRP A 315 -4.66 -19.94 -23.78
C TRP A 315 -3.99 -20.89 -24.76
N GLY A 316 -3.73 -20.45 -25.99
CA GLY A 316 -2.91 -21.20 -26.95
C GLY A 316 -1.48 -21.41 -26.44
N ILE A 317 -0.86 -20.35 -25.93
CA ILE A 317 0.48 -20.42 -25.31
C ILE A 317 0.44 -21.30 -24.05
N ASN A 318 -0.57 -21.11 -23.19
CA ASN A 318 -0.74 -21.88 -21.96
C ASN A 318 -0.90 -23.38 -22.23
N THR A 319 -1.59 -23.76 -23.31
CA THR A 319 -1.73 -25.17 -23.69
C THR A 319 -0.39 -25.82 -24.04
N LYS A 320 0.58 -25.04 -24.55
CA LYS A 320 1.90 -25.55 -24.93
C LYS A 320 2.95 -25.47 -23.83
N PHE A 321 2.93 -24.40 -23.03
CA PHE A 321 4.01 -24.11 -22.07
C PHE A 321 3.51 -23.91 -20.62
N GLY A 322 2.21 -24.08 -20.39
CA GLY A 322 1.58 -24.01 -19.08
C GLY A 322 1.63 -25.34 -18.30
N PRO A 323 0.83 -25.46 -17.23
CA PRO A 323 -0.16 -24.48 -16.77
C PRO A 323 0.49 -23.23 -16.17
N PHE A 324 0.00 -22.06 -16.56
CA PHE A 324 0.36 -20.77 -15.99
C PHE A 324 -0.49 -20.49 -14.76
N THR A 325 0.20 -20.18 -13.66
CA THR A 325 -0.40 -19.92 -12.34
C THR A 325 -0.06 -18.52 -11.84
N LEU A 326 0.95 -17.88 -12.43
CA LEU A 326 1.41 -16.54 -12.10
C LEU A 326 1.46 -15.65 -13.35
N ASP A 327 0.82 -14.48 -13.31
CA ASP A 327 0.93 -13.43 -14.32
C ASP A 327 1.84 -12.31 -13.80
N LEU A 328 2.99 -12.12 -14.45
CA LEU A 328 4.02 -11.21 -13.96
C LEU A 328 3.70 -9.73 -14.21
N PHE A 329 2.88 -9.42 -15.22
CA PHE A 329 2.65 -8.04 -15.67
C PHE A 329 1.20 -7.82 -16.06
N THR A 330 0.39 -7.41 -15.07
CA THR A 330 -1.03 -7.13 -15.24
C THR A 330 -1.41 -5.78 -14.61
N ASP A 331 -2.54 -5.22 -15.03
CA ASP A 331 -3.18 -4.10 -14.32
C ASP A 331 -4.16 -4.56 -13.23
N GLY A 332 -4.22 -5.87 -12.96
CA GLY A 332 -5.12 -6.55 -12.05
C GLY A 332 -6.50 -6.86 -12.64
N ALA A 333 -6.99 -6.06 -13.58
CA ALA A 333 -8.28 -6.28 -14.24
C ALA A 333 -8.16 -7.16 -15.50
N ASN A 334 -6.96 -7.21 -16.09
CA ASN A 334 -6.61 -8.00 -17.27
C ASN A 334 -5.77 -9.26 -16.97
N SER A 335 -5.64 -9.63 -15.70
CA SER A 335 -4.82 -10.77 -15.26
C SER A 335 -5.21 -12.06 -15.97
N LYS A 336 -4.22 -12.82 -16.45
CA LYS A 336 -4.44 -14.08 -17.17
C LYS A 336 -4.26 -15.32 -16.30
N ALA A 337 -3.74 -15.17 -15.09
CA ALA A 337 -3.51 -16.27 -14.15
C ALA A 337 -4.11 -15.99 -12.76
N PRO A 338 -4.34 -17.01 -11.92
CA PRO A 338 -4.94 -16.85 -10.58
C PRO A 338 -4.11 -16.01 -9.62
N HIS A 339 -2.78 -16.05 -9.74
CA HIS A 339 -1.87 -15.18 -9.00
C HIS A 339 -1.23 -14.21 -9.97
N PHE A 340 -0.92 -13.00 -9.51
CA PHE A 340 -0.35 -11.99 -10.37
C PHE A 340 0.35 -10.87 -9.61
N TYR A 341 1.15 -10.08 -10.33
CA TYR A 341 1.75 -8.84 -9.84
C TYR A 341 1.28 -7.64 -10.68
N THR A 342 0.94 -6.54 -10.01
CA THR A 342 0.67 -5.26 -10.65
C THR A 342 1.90 -4.36 -10.69
N ALA A 343 1.77 -3.20 -11.35
CA ALA A 343 2.82 -2.17 -11.34
C ALA A 343 3.14 -1.66 -9.93
N GLU A 344 2.13 -1.66 -9.04
CA GLU A 344 2.24 -1.33 -7.62
C GLU A 344 3.04 -2.40 -6.85
N ASP A 345 2.80 -3.68 -7.13
CA ASP A 345 3.54 -4.79 -6.50
C ASP A 345 5.02 -4.81 -6.93
N ASN A 346 5.32 -4.24 -8.10
CA ASN A 346 6.60 -4.29 -8.80
C ASN A 346 7.14 -5.73 -8.89
N ALA A 347 6.78 -6.46 -9.94
CA ALA A 347 7.28 -7.82 -10.15
C ALA A 347 8.82 -7.95 -10.00
N LEU A 348 9.62 -6.95 -10.35
CA LEU A 348 11.09 -7.05 -10.28
C LEU A 348 11.68 -6.98 -8.86
N THR A 349 10.88 -6.66 -7.83
CA THR A 349 11.30 -6.81 -6.42
C THR A 349 10.99 -8.19 -5.86
N GLN A 350 10.17 -8.98 -6.56
CA GLN A 350 9.60 -10.21 -6.04
C GLN A 350 10.48 -11.43 -6.35
N ASP A 351 10.51 -12.40 -5.44
CA ASP A 351 11.13 -13.72 -5.70
C ASP A 351 10.13 -14.64 -6.41
N TRP A 352 10.13 -14.58 -7.74
CA TRP A 352 9.20 -15.36 -8.56
C TRP A 352 9.39 -16.87 -8.40
N SER A 353 10.63 -17.32 -8.17
CA SER A 353 10.92 -18.75 -8.04
C SER A 353 10.33 -19.29 -6.75
N ASN A 354 10.48 -18.56 -5.64
CA ASN A 354 9.86 -18.94 -4.38
C ASN A 354 8.33 -18.94 -4.49
N LYS A 355 7.75 -17.95 -5.19
CA LYS A 355 6.29 -17.94 -5.41
C LYS A 355 5.82 -19.15 -6.21
N LEU A 356 6.52 -19.52 -7.28
CA LEU A 356 6.19 -20.72 -8.07
C LEU A 356 6.37 -22.04 -7.29
N LYS A 357 7.28 -22.10 -6.30
CA LYS A 357 7.37 -23.27 -5.40
C LYS A 357 6.13 -23.43 -4.53
N GLU A 358 5.51 -22.32 -4.13
CA GLU A 358 4.28 -22.31 -3.32
C GLU A 358 3.06 -22.72 -4.16
N ILE A 359 2.88 -22.13 -5.34
CA ILE A 359 1.65 -22.25 -6.13
C ILE A 359 1.70 -23.30 -7.24
N GLY A 360 2.91 -23.81 -7.55
CA GLY A 360 3.14 -24.74 -8.67
C GLY A 360 2.97 -24.08 -10.04
N GLY A 361 3.25 -24.81 -11.13
CA GLY A 361 3.07 -24.33 -12.50
C GLY A 361 4.19 -23.39 -12.98
N ALA A 362 3.84 -22.46 -13.87
CA ALA A 362 4.77 -21.51 -14.48
C ALA A 362 4.23 -20.08 -14.51
N ALA A 363 5.12 -19.13 -14.73
CA ALA A 363 4.78 -17.72 -14.84
C ALA A 363 4.72 -17.26 -16.30
N PHE A 364 3.67 -16.50 -16.63
CA PHE A 364 3.51 -15.84 -17.91
C PHE A 364 3.85 -14.35 -17.80
N GLY A 365 4.39 -13.76 -18.87
CA GLY A 365 4.60 -12.32 -18.93
C GLY A 365 4.43 -11.74 -20.34
N ASN A 366 3.57 -10.74 -20.45
CA ASN A 366 3.58 -9.76 -21.55
C ASN A 366 4.21 -8.47 -21.01
N PRO A 367 5.53 -8.25 -21.17
CA PRO A 367 6.23 -7.23 -20.39
C PRO A 367 5.93 -5.80 -20.85
N PRO A 368 6.10 -4.80 -19.96
CA PRO A 368 6.14 -3.39 -20.35
C PRO A 368 7.37 -3.10 -21.24
N TYR A 369 7.11 -2.54 -22.43
CA TYR A 369 8.13 -2.21 -23.45
C TYR A 369 8.65 -0.78 -23.34
N SER A 370 8.07 0.03 -22.46
CA SER A 370 8.57 1.38 -22.19
C SER A 370 10.04 1.38 -21.77
N ARG A 371 10.67 2.55 -21.93
CA ARG A 371 12.00 2.78 -21.36
C ARG A 371 11.98 2.51 -19.86
N SER A 372 13.08 2.00 -19.33
CA SER A 372 13.20 1.65 -17.92
C SER A 372 12.77 2.80 -17.02
N SER A 373 11.75 2.54 -16.21
CA SER A 373 11.37 3.37 -15.08
C SER A 373 11.89 2.74 -13.79
N TYR A 374 12.13 3.57 -12.79
CA TYR A 374 12.71 3.15 -11.52
C TYR A 374 11.91 3.72 -10.35
N HIS A 375 11.93 2.99 -9.24
CA HIS A 375 11.48 3.46 -7.94
C HIS A 375 12.48 2.99 -6.89
N GLU A 376 13.00 3.92 -6.08
CA GLU A 376 14.05 3.65 -5.08
C GLU A 376 15.26 2.86 -5.64
N LYS A 377 15.68 3.18 -6.87
CA LYS A 377 16.75 2.50 -7.65
C LYS A 377 16.40 1.10 -8.16
N GLN A 378 15.24 0.54 -7.83
CA GLN A 378 14.76 -0.70 -8.42
C GLN A 378 14.02 -0.42 -9.72
N ALA A 379 14.30 -1.20 -10.76
CA ALA A 379 13.56 -1.11 -12.01
C ALA A 379 12.10 -1.57 -11.82
N ILE A 380 11.18 -0.94 -12.56
CA ILE A 380 9.77 -1.35 -12.65
C ILE A 380 9.47 -1.83 -14.06
N THR A 381 9.89 -1.05 -15.05
CA THR A 381 9.74 -1.38 -16.48
C THR A 381 11.08 -1.54 -17.17
N GLY A 382 11.03 -1.98 -18.43
CA GLY A 382 12.20 -2.18 -19.27
C GLY A 382 12.51 -3.66 -19.44
N VAL A 383 12.30 -4.16 -20.66
CA VAL A 383 12.42 -5.58 -21.02
C VAL A 383 13.79 -6.15 -20.64
N GLY A 384 14.88 -5.39 -20.75
CA GLY A 384 16.21 -5.84 -20.33
C GLY A 384 16.29 -6.24 -18.86
N HIS A 385 15.73 -5.44 -17.95
CA HIS A 385 15.70 -5.75 -16.51
C HIS A 385 14.82 -6.96 -16.22
N ILE A 386 13.68 -7.04 -16.91
CA ILE A 386 12.73 -8.15 -16.78
C ILE A 386 13.37 -9.48 -17.15
N ILE A 387 14.06 -9.51 -18.29
CA ILE A 387 14.66 -10.74 -18.77
C ILE A 387 15.89 -11.13 -17.94
N ASN A 388 16.67 -10.16 -17.46
CA ASN A 388 17.74 -10.43 -16.49
C ASN A 388 17.20 -11.04 -15.19
N HIS A 389 16.10 -10.52 -14.67
CA HIS A 389 15.45 -11.08 -13.49
C HIS A 389 14.90 -12.48 -13.77
N ALA A 390 14.31 -12.71 -14.94
CA ALA A 390 13.85 -14.03 -15.36
C ALA A 390 14.98 -15.07 -15.38
N ARG A 391 16.16 -14.72 -15.91
CA ARG A 391 17.35 -15.60 -15.88
C ARG A 391 17.73 -15.98 -14.45
N PHE A 392 17.83 -14.99 -13.57
CA PHE A 392 18.18 -15.23 -12.17
C PHE A 392 17.15 -16.11 -11.44
N MET A 393 15.87 -15.87 -11.68
CA MET A 393 14.80 -16.67 -11.09
C MET A 393 14.69 -18.07 -11.70
N ARG A 394 15.05 -18.23 -12.97
CA ARG A 394 15.18 -19.53 -13.65
C ARG A 394 16.31 -20.35 -13.05
N ASP A 395 17.44 -19.74 -12.71
CA ASP A 395 18.54 -20.44 -12.05
C ASP A 395 18.19 -20.93 -10.64
N LYS A 396 17.21 -20.30 -10.00
CA LYS A 396 16.60 -20.76 -8.74
C LYS A 396 15.56 -21.89 -8.90
N GLY A 397 15.26 -22.28 -10.15
CA GLY A 397 14.38 -23.39 -10.50
C GLY A 397 12.96 -23.01 -10.90
N GLY A 398 12.68 -21.75 -11.20
CA GLY A 398 11.37 -21.35 -11.74
C GLY A 398 11.26 -21.46 -13.26
N ARG A 399 10.03 -21.55 -13.77
CA ARG A 399 9.71 -21.59 -15.21
C ARG A 399 8.98 -20.32 -15.65
N TYR A 400 9.49 -19.65 -16.67
CA TYR A 400 9.00 -18.36 -17.14
C TYR A 400 8.78 -18.36 -18.65
N VAL A 401 7.62 -17.86 -19.08
CA VAL A 401 7.22 -17.83 -20.49
C VAL A 401 6.77 -16.42 -20.85
N PHE A 402 7.47 -15.79 -21.79
CA PHE A 402 7.21 -14.41 -22.20
C PHE A 402 6.69 -14.34 -23.62
N LEU A 403 5.68 -13.49 -23.84
CA LEU A 403 5.26 -13.07 -25.18
C LEU A 403 6.07 -11.83 -25.57
N LEU A 404 7.08 -12.02 -26.42
CA LEU A 404 8.02 -10.96 -26.81
C LEU A 404 7.89 -10.56 -28.28
N LYS A 405 8.23 -9.30 -28.58
CA LYS A 405 8.60 -8.90 -29.94
C LYS A 405 9.85 -9.67 -30.37
N ALA A 406 9.79 -10.35 -31.51
CA ALA A 406 10.94 -10.93 -32.20
C ALA A 406 11.86 -9.80 -32.69
N ALA A 407 12.83 -9.43 -31.86
CA ALA A 407 13.68 -8.26 -32.05
C ALA A 407 15.16 -8.61 -31.87
N THR A 408 15.70 -9.43 -32.77
CA THR A 408 17.10 -9.92 -32.70
C THR A 408 18.17 -8.81 -32.72
N SER A 409 17.80 -7.58 -33.07
CA SER A 409 18.69 -6.41 -33.01
C SER A 409 18.76 -5.73 -31.63
N GLU A 410 17.86 -6.09 -30.72
CA GLU A 410 17.77 -5.47 -29.40
C GLU A 410 18.68 -6.19 -28.40
N SER A 411 19.35 -5.44 -27.52
CA SER A 411 20.28 -6.02 -26.53
C SER A 411 19.61 -6.91 -25.48
N TRP A 412 18.30 -6.76 -25.28
CA TRP A 412 17.50 -7.58 -24.37
C TRP A 412 16.98 -8.87 -25.04
N TRP A 413 17.13 -9.00 -26.36
CA TRP A 413 16.76 -10.24 -27.05
C TRP A 413 17.63 -11.38 -26.54
N SER A 414 16.97 -12.46 -26.12
CA SER A 414 17.64 -13.52 -25.35
C SER A 414 17.98 -14.71 -26.23
N GLU A 415 19.17 -14.64 -26.83
CA GLU A 415 19.76 -15.76 -27.56
C GLU A 415 20.09 -16.95 -26.66
N ASP A 416 20.16 -16.74 -25.35
CA ASP A 416 20.39 -17.72 -24.30
C ASP A 416 19.11 -18.34 -23.72
N ALA A 417 17.93 -17.97 -24.24
CA ALA A 417 16.68 -18.62 -23.85
C ALA A 417 16.73 -20.14 -24.10
N ASP A 418 16.04 -20.89 -23.24
CA ASP A 418 15.97 -22.34 -23.31
C ASP A 418 15.13 -22.81 -24.51
N HIS A 419 14.07 -22.05 -24.83
CA HIS A 419 13.30 -22.20 -26.06
C HIS A 419 12.80 -20.86 -26.63
N VAL A 420 12.78 -20.75 -27.95
CA VAL A 420 12.12 -19.66 -28.67
C VAL A 420 11.16 -20.23 -29.72
N LEU A 421 9.87 -20.00 -29.53
CA LEU A 421 8.83 -20.30 -30.52
C LEU A 421 8.49 -19.03 -31.30
N PHE A 422 8.90 -18.96 -32.57
CA PHE A 422 8.54 -17.84 -33.45
C PHE A 422 7.12 -17.98 -33.97
N ILE A 423 6.32 -16.92 -33.85
CA ILE A 423 4.94 -16.89 -34.32
C ILE A 423 4.92 -16.31 -35.74
N ARG A 424 4.46 -17.10 -36.70
CA ARG A 424 4.23 -16.69 -38.08
C ARG A 424 2.87 -15.99 -38.16
N GLY A 425 2.88 -14.69 -38.45
CA GLY A 425 1.70 -13.84 -38.45
C GLY A 425 1.90 -12.60 -37.56
N ARG A 426 1.08 -11.56 -37.78
CA ARG A 426 1.09 -10.35 -36.94
C ARG A 426 0.06 -10.53 -35.82
N ILE A 427 0.51 -10.36 -34.58
CA ILE A 427 -0.32 -10.53 -33.39
C ILE A 427 -1.10 -9.24 -33.12
N GLY A 428 -2.40 -9.31 -32.84
CA GLY A 428 -3.16 -8.18 -32.30
C GLY A 428 -3.07 -8.14 -30.77
N PHE A 429 -3.28 -6.97 -30.18
CA PHE A 429 -3.43 -6.83 -28.72
C PHE A 429 -4.73 -6.12 -28.41
N ASP A 430 -5.33 -6.47 -27.28
CA ASP A 430 -6.58 -5.88 -26.80
C ASP A 430 -6.30 -4.60 -26.02
N VAL A 431 -7.24 -3.67 -26.08
CA VAL A 431 -7.22 -2.47 -25.24
C VAL A 431 -7.58 -2.86 -23.79
N PRO A 432 -7.03 -2.18 -22.77
CA PRO A 432 -7.38 -2.46 -21.39
C PRO A 432 -8.82 -2.03 -21.07
N LYS A 433 -9.42 -2.63 -20.04
CA LYS A 433 -10.84 -2.41 -19.67
C LYS A 433 -11.18 -0.95 -19.33
N TRP A 434 -10.20 -0.18 -18.85
CA TRP A 434 -10.37 1.25 -18.53
C TRP A 434 -10.26 2.16 -19.76
N PHE A 435 -9.90 1.64 -20.94
CA PHE A 435 -9.77 2.43 -22.15
C PHE A 435 -11.13 2.90 -22.66
N ILE A 436 -11.30 4.22 -22.70
CA ILE A 436 -12.47 4.89 -23.27
C ILE A 436 -12.02 5.67 -24.51
N PRO A 437 -12.44 5.33 -25.74
CA PRO A 437 -11.94 5.97 -26.96
C PRO A 437 -12.35 7.45 -27.04
N ALA A 438 -11.41 8.32 -27.36
CA ALA A 438 -11.67 9.76 -27.54
C ALA A 438 -12.50 10.10 -28.79
N ASP A 439 -12.42 9.26 -29.83
CA ASP A 439 -13.18 9.40 -31.07
C ASP A 439 -13.30 8.05 -31.80
N GLU A 440 -14.12 7.98 -32.85
CA GLU A 440 -14.35 6.76 -33.65
C GLU A 440 -13.10 6.24 -34.36
N LYS A 441 -12.02 7.03 -34.45
CA LYS A 441 -10.75 6.63 -35.07
C LYS A 441 -9.86 5.85 -34.10
N GLN A 442 -10.16 5.84 -32.79
CA GLN A 442 -9.41 5.11 -31.77
C GLN A 442 -9.76 3.61 -31.76
N LYS A 443 -9.65 2.94 -32.91
CA LYS A 443 -9.87 1.49 -33.04
C LYS A 443 -8.54 0.75 -33.18
N PRO A 444 -8.26 -0.26 -32.33
CA PRO A 444 -7.02 -1.02 -32.42
C PRO A 444 -6.90 -1.71 -33.78
N THR A 445 -5.70 -1.70 -34.34
CA THR A 445 -5.31 -2.48 -35.51
C THR A 445 -4.32 -3.56 -35.09
N GLY A 446 -4.12 -4.60 -35.92
CA GLY A 446 -3.14 -5.65 -35.63
C GLY A 446 -1.74 -5.07 -35.36
N ALA A 447 -0.95 -5.67 -34.46
CA ALA A 447 0.33 -5.10 -34.10
C ALA A 447 1.31 -5.12 -35.29
N PHE A 448 2.12 -4.07 -35.36
CA PHE A 448 3.06 -3.85 -36.46
C PHE A 448 4.34 -4.69 -36.35
N PHE A 449 4.47 -5.59 -35.37
CA PHE A 449 5.70 -6.34 -35.10
C PHE A 449 5.53 -7.86 -35.15
N ALA A 450 6.65 -8.58 -35.33
CA ALA A 450 6.67 -10.05 -35.30
C ALA A 450 6.77 -10.51 -33.85
N GLY A 451 5.99 -11.52 -33.45
CA GLY A 451 5.98 -12.05 -32.09
C GLY A 451 6.73 -13.36 -31.94
N ALA A 452 7.20 -13.63 -30.73
CA ALA A 452 7.78 -14.91 -30.32
C ALA A 452 7.38 -15.21 -28.87
N VAL A 453 7.28 -16.50 -28.55
CA VAL A 453 7.20 -16.98 -27.17
C VAL A 453 8.61 -17.37 -26.75
N VAL A 454 9.11 -16.77 -25.67
CA VAL A 454 10.46 -17.01 -25.13
C VAL A 454 10.35 -17.71 -23.79
N VAL A 455 10.97 -18.87 -23.67
CA VAL A 455 10.89 -19.73 -22.49
C VAL A 455 12.23 -19.76 -21.77
N PHE A 456 12.18 -19.51 -20.47
CA PHE A 456 13.26 -19.76 -19.52
C PHE A 456 12.83 -20.91 -18.61
N ASP A 457 13.41 -22.08 -18.85
CA ASP A 457 13.16 -23.34 -18.15
C ASP A 457 14.42 -24.18 -18.18
N LYS A 458 15.09 -24.31 -17.02
CA LYS A 458 16.34 -25.07 -16.92
C LYS A 458 16.18 -26.56 -17.20
N ASP A 459 14.96 -27.06 -17.08
CA ASP A 459 14.63 -28.45 -17.32
C ASP A 459 14.12 -28.69 -18.74
N TRP A 460 14.09 -27.67 -19.62
CA TRP A 460 13.68 -27.82 -21.01
C TRP A 460 14.52 -28.87 -21.75
N LYS A 461 13.83 -29.80 -22.42
CA LYS A 461 14.43 -30.89 -23.23
C LYS A 461 14.06 -30.86 -24.71
N GLY A 462 13.22 -29.90 -25.11
CA GLY A 462 12.81 -29.75 -26.51
C GLY A 462 13.87 -29.06 -27.37
N ASP A 463 13.54 -28.84 -28.63
CA ASP A 463 14.38 -28.04 -29.53
C ASP A 463 14.59 -26.64 -28.98
N ARG A 464 15.69 -25.96 -29.34
CA ARG A 464 15.91 -24.56 -28.93
C ARG A 464 15.02 -23.57 -29.67
N VAL A 465 14.62 -23.89 -30.90
CA VAL A 465 13.85 -23.01 -31.76
C VAL A 465 12.75 -23.79 -32.44
N SER A 466 11.54 -23.21 -32.49
CA SER A 466 10.42 -23.75 -33.25
C SER A 466 9.59 -22.64 -33.89
N TYR A 467 8.61 -23.00 -34.72
CA TYR A 467 7.71 -22.07 -35.41
C TYR A 467 6.27 -22.55 -35.30
N ILE A 468 5.32 -21.62 -35.18
CA ILE A 468 3.89 -21.90 -35.27
C ILE A 468 3.17 -20.81 -36.08
N GLN A 469 2.08 -21.16 -36.76
CA GLN A 469 1.18 -20.15 -37.33
C GLN A 469 0.36 -19.48 -36.23
N ARG A 470 0.20 -18.17 -36.28
CA ARG A 470 -0.61 -17.42 -35.31
C ARG A 470 -2.02 -18.00 -35.22
N GLU A 471 -2.61 -18.30 -36.36
CA GLU A 471 -3.97 -18.84 -36.47
C GLU A 471 -4.09 -20.19 -35.75
N GLU A 472 -3.08 -21.07 -35.87
CA GLU A 472 -3.05 -22.37 -35.16
C GLU A 472 -3.00 -22.17 -33.64
N LEU A 473 -2.24 -21.18 -33.17
CA LEU A 473 -2.13 -20.86 -31.74
C LEU A 473 -3.44 -20.28 -31.19
N GLU A 474 -4.07 -19.36 -31.93
CA GLU A 474 -5.37 -18.77 -31.60
C GLU A 474 -6.50 -19.83 -31.61
N GLU A 475 -6.54 -20.70 -32.62
CA GLU A 475 -7.50 -21.81 -32.71
C GLU A 475 -7.36 -22.79 -31.54
N THR A 476 -6.12 -23.11 -31.15
CA THR A 476 -5.84 -23.95 -29.98
C THR A 476 -6.40 -23.33 -28.70
N GLY A 477 -6.16 -22.03 -28.48
CA GLY A 477 -6.66 -21.34 -27.31
C GLY A 477 -8.17 -21.17 -27.31
N LYS A 478 -8.77 -20.89 -28.47
CA LYS A 478 -10.23 -20.85 -28.62
C LYS A 478 -10.87 -22.19 -28.24
N ALA A 479 -10.33 -23.31 -28.74
CA ALA A 479 -10.80 -24.63 -28.39
C ALA A 479 -10.69 -24.91 -26.88
N PHE A 480 -9.60 -24.46 -26.24
CA PHE A 480 -9.43 -24.55 -24.79
C PHE A 480 -10.52 -23.78 -24.04
N ILE A 481 -10.76 -22.53 -24.41
CA ILE A 481 -11.78 -21.67 -23.79
C ILE A 481 -13.18 -22.29 -23.93
N GLU A 482 -13.54 -22.76 -25.12
CA GLU A 482 -14.83 -23.40 -25.39
C GLU A 482 -15.03 -24.65 -24.51
N GLN A 483 -14.00 -25.49 -24.37
CA GLN A 483 -14.05 -26.66 -23.49
C GLN A 483 -14.18 -26.27 -22.01
N ALA A 484 -13.44 -25.27 -21.55
CA ALA A 484 -13.51 -24.78 -20.18
C ALA A 484 -14.89 -24.21 -19.84
N GLN A 485 -15.47 -23.41 -20.74
CA GLN A 485 -16.83 -22.87 -20.59
C GLN A 485 -17.88 -23.99 -20.59
N TRP A 486 -17.74 -25.01 -21.44
CA TRP A 486 -18.62 -26.17 -21.44
C TRP A 486 -18.56 -26.94 -20.12
N LEU A 487 -17.35 -27.17 -19.58
CA LEU A 487 -17.16 -27.81 -18.28
C LEU A 487 -17.75 -26.98 -17.13
N ALA A 488 -17.51 -25.67 -17.09
CA ALA A 488 -18.06 -24.78 -16.08
C ALA A 488 -19.60 -24.83 -16.05
N LYS A 489 -20.23 -24.73 -17.24
CA LYS A 489 -21.69 -24.88 -17.40
C LYS A 489 -22.19 -26.22 -16.90
N LYS A 490 -21.48 -27.31 -17.21
CA LYS A 490 -21.84 -28.67 -16.75
C LYS A 490 -21.74 -28.83 -15.24
N MET A 491 -20.80 -28.14 -14.59
CA MET A 491 -20.57 -28.21 -13.14
C MET A 491 -21.47 -27.24 -12.34
N GLY A 492 -22.34 -26.46 -12.99
CA GLY A 492 -23.21 -25.50 -12.31
C GLY A 492 -22.47 -24.30 -11.72
N VAL A 493 -21.22 -24.09 -12.12
CA VAL A 493 -20.43 -22.92 -11.74
C VAL A 493 -20.74 -21.84 -12.77
N ALA A 494 -21.41 -20.77 -12.35
CA ALA A 494 -21.64 -19.62 -13.23
C ALA A 494 -20.28 -19.06 -13.71
N ALA A 495 -20.19 -18.81 -15.02
CA ALA A 495 -18.97 -18.39 -15.71
C ALA A 495 -18.51 -16.98 -15.30
#